data_AF-A0A967GRG8-F1
#
_entry.id   AF-A0A967GRG8-F1
#
_cell.length_a   1.000
_cell.length_b   1.000
_cell.length_c   1.000
_cell.angle_alpha   90.00
_cell.angle_beta   90.00
_cell.angle_gamma   90.00
#
_symmetry.space_group_name_H-M   'P 1'
#
loop_
_entity.id
_entity.type
_entity.pdbx_description
1 polymer ?
#
loop_
_entity_poly.entity_id
_entity_poly.type
_entity_poly.pdbx_seq_one_letter_code
_entity_poly.pdbx_strand_id
1 'polypeptide(L)' 'LGHARKRGAEIYAELAGYGVSADAHHLSAPSPDGAGPARAMRMAMDHARVNPEEVDY' A
#
# COMPACT_ATOMS: atom_id res chain seq x y z
N LEU A 1 9.09 14.70 -1.76
CA LEU A 1 10.09 15.00 -2.83
C LEU A 1 11.00 16.22 -2.61
N GLY A 2 10.49 17.35 -2.10
CA GLY A 2 11.26 18.62 -2.09
C GLY A 2 12.63 18.57 -1.41
N HIS A 3 12.75 17.89 -0.26
CA HIS A 3 14.03 17.73 0.44
C HIS A 3 15.05 16.92 -0.36
N ALA A 4 14.64 15.80 -0.95
CA ALA A 4 15.49 14.96 -1.79
C ALA A 4 16.01 15.71 -3.02
N ARG A 5 15.13 16.46 -3.71
CA ARG A 5 15.51 17.31 -4.85
C ARG A 5 16.51 18.40 -4.45
N LYS A 6 16.30 19.07 -3.31
CA LYS A 6 17.17 20.15 -2.83
C LYS A 6 18.60 19.70 -2.54
N ARG A 7 18.79 18.46 -2.09
CA ARG A 7 20.12 17.91 -1.77
C ARG A 7 20.75 17.12 -2.92
N GLY A 8 20.16 17.14 -4.11
CA GLY A 8 20.65 16.38 -5.27
C GLY A 8 20.66 14.86 -5.07
N ALA A 9 19.75 14.34 -4.24
CA ALA A 9 19.68 12.90 -4.01
C ALA A 9 19.14 12.19 -5.25
N GLU A 10 19.70 11.02 -5.55
CA GLU A 10 19.10 10.07 -6.50
C GLU A 10 17.75 9.61 -5.96
N ILE A 11 16.74 9.56 -6.84
CA ILE A 11 15.36 9.18 -6.50
C ILE A 11 15.06 7.88 -7.24
N TYR A 12 14.96 6.78 -6.50
CA TYR A 12 14.68 5.46 -7.06
C TYR A 12 13.19 5.23 -7.37
N ALA A 13 12.32 5.70 -6.49
CA ALA A 13 10.88 5.53 -6.60
C ALA A 13 10.14 6.58 -5.75
N GLU A 14 8.83 6.65 -5.94
CA GLU A 14 7.90 7.39 -5.10
C GLU A 14 6.93 6.41 -4.44
N LEU A 15 6.71 6.57 -3.13
CA LEU A 15 5.65 5.84 -2.44
C LEU A 15 4.31 6.49 -2.81
N ALA A 16 3.64 5.93 -3.81
CA ALA A 16 2.40 6.50 -4.35
C ALA A 16 1.20 6.37 -3.38
N GLY A 17 1.14 5.29 -2.61
CA GLY A 17 0.05 5.04 -1.67
C GLY A 17 0.42 4.08 -0.55
N TYR A 18 -0.48 3.98 0.43
CA TYR A 18 -0.32 3.15 1.61
C TYR A 18 -1.68 2.79 2.17
N GLY A 19 -1.84 1.55 2.61
CA GLY A 19 -3.06 1.04 3.22
C GLY A 19 -2.72 0.04 4.31
N VAL A 20 -3.48 0.07 5.40
CA VAL A 20 -3.32 -0.82 6.54
C VAL A 20 -4.68 -1.25 7.03
N SER A 21 -4.80 -2.50 7.42
CA SER A 21 -6.01 -3.05 8.02
C SER A 21 -5.65 -4.10 9.07
N ALA A 22 -6.64 -4.56 9.83
CA ALA A 22 -6.52 -5.69 10.74
C ALA A 22 -7.63 -6.70 10.44
N ASP A 23 -7.32 -7.98 10.64
CA ASP A 23 -8.29 -9.07 10.50
C ASP A 23 -9.29 -9.09 11.66
N ALA A 24 -8.86 -8.70 12.87
CA ALA A 24 -9.65 -8.73 14.10
C ALA A 24 -10.33 -10.10 14.35
N HIS A 25 -9.68 -11.20 13.94
CA HIS A 25 -10.26 -12.55 13.96
C HIS A 25 -9.72 -13.42 15.10
N HIS A 26 -8.42 -13.71 15.09
CA HIS A 26 -7.78 -14.61 16.05
C HIS A 26 -6.36 -14.14 16.37
N LEU A 27 -5.81 -14.55 17.51
CA LEU A 27 -4.50 -14.11 17.99
C LEU A 27 -3.34 -14.48 17.05
N SER A 28 -3.40 -15.68 16.46
CA SER A 28 -2.33 -16.22 15.61
C SER A 28 -2.80 -16.78 14.26
N ALA A 29 -4.12 -16.93 14.09
CA ALA A 29 -4.67 -17.48 12.86
C ALA A 29 -5.21 -16.33 12.00
N PRO A 30 -4.91 -16.32 10.68
CA PRO A 30 -5.49 -15.32 9.79
C PRO A 30 -6.99 -15.51 9.66
N SER A 31 -7.71 -14.45 9.26
CA SER A 31 -9.11 -14.61 8.85
C SER A 31 -9.20 -15.56 7.64
N PRO A 32 -10.10 -16.56 7.64
CA PRO A 32 -10.19 -17.53 6.54
C PRO A 32 -10.66 -16.92 5.22
N ASP A 33 -11.25 -15.72 5.26
CA ASP A 33 -11.82 -15.03 4.09
C ASP A 33 -10.83 -14.08 3.39
N GLY A 34 -9.64 -13.87 3.96
CA GLY A 34 -8.63 -12.96 3.40
C GLY A 34 -9.06 -11.48 3.33
N ALA A 35 -10.11 -11.09 4.05
CA ALA A 35 -10.72 -9.77 3.86
C ALA A 35 -9.83 -8.62 4.36
N GLY A 36 -8.99 -8.83 5.38
CA GLY A 36 -8.05 -7.81 5.87
C GLY A 36 -7.01 -7.43 4.83
N PRO A 37 -6.16 -8.36 4.35
CA PRO A 37 -5.20 -8.09 3.30
C PRO A 37 -5.84 -7.46 2.05
N ALA A 38 -6.99 -7.99 1.61
CA ALA A 38 -7.72 -7.44 0.47
C ALA A 38 -8.18 -5.98 0.69
N ARG A 39 -8.59 -5.60 1.91
CA ARG A 39 -8.91 -4.21 2.26
C ARG A 39 -7.66 -3.34 2.26
N ALA A 40 -6.55 -3.82 2.81
CA ALA A 40 -5.30 -3.06 2.87
C ALA A 40 -4.79 -2.72 1.46
N MET A 41 -4.81 -3.68 0.54
CA MET A 41 -4.43 -3.45 -0.87
C MET A 41 -5.35 -2.44 -1.57
N ARG A 42 -6.67 -2.55 -1.40
CA ARG A 42 -7.63 -1.58 -1.96
C ARG A 42 -7.39 -0.18 -1.43
N MET A 43 -7.23 -0.02 -0.12
CA MET A 43 -6.91 1.28 0.49
C MET A 43 -5.60 1.88 -0.05
N ALA A 44 -4.58 1.06 -0.28
CA ALA A 44 -3.31 1.51 -0.82
C ALA A 44 -3.46 2.02 -2.27
N MET A 45 -4.19 1.28 -3.12
CA MET A 45 -4.49 1.69 -4.50
C MET A 45 -5.37 2.94 -4.55
N ASP A 46 -6.40 3.02 -3.70
CA ASP A 46 -7.28 4.19 -3.59
C ASP A 46 -6.49 5.45 -3.17
N HIS A 47 -5.57 5.30 -2.19
CA HIS A 47 -4.68 6.38 -1.78
C HIS A 47 -3.74 6.80 -2.91
N ALA A 48 -3.19 5.84 -3.65
CA ALA A 48 -2.34 6.07 -4.82
C ALA A 48 -3.11 6.60 -6.04
N ARG A 49 -4.44 6.49 -6.05
CA ARG A 49 -5.32 6.81 -7.19
C ARG A 49 -4.96 6.04 -8.47
N VAL A 50 -4.68 4.75 -8.31
CA VAL A 50 -4.37 3.84 -9.42
C VAL A 50 -5.42 2.74 -9.50
N ASN A 51 -5.65 2.22 -10.70
CA ASN A 51 -6.47 1.05 -10.92
C ASN A 51 -5.63 -0.24 -10.82
N PRO A 52 -6.24 -1.40 -10.51
CA PRO A 52 -5.52 -2.66 -10.38
C PRO A 52 -4.70 -3.05 -11.62
N GLU A 53 -5.19 -2.71 -12.82
CA GLU A 53 -4.50 -2.96 -14.10
C GLU A 53 -3.24 -2.11 -14.33
N GLU A 54 -3.02 -1.08 -13.51
CA GLU A 54 -1.81 -0.26 -13.53
C GLU A 54 -0.71 -0.83 -12.62
N VAL A 55 -0.96 -1.96 -11.94
CA VAL A 55 0.02 -2.65 -11.08
C VAL A 55 0.70 -3.77 -11.88
N ASP A 56 1.99 -3.61 -12.15
CA ASP A 56 2.78 -4.59 -12.89
C ASP A 56 3.18 -5.82 -12.07
N TYR A 57 3.55 -5.61 -10.79
CA TYR A 57 4.07 -6.65 -9.88
C TYR A 57 3.67 -6.38 -8.43
#